data_AF-A0A1G8K6S7-F1
#
_entry.id   AF-A0A1G8K6S7-F1
#
_cell.length_a   1.000
_cell.length_b   1.000
_cell.length_c   1.000
_cell.angle_alpha   90.00
_cell.angle_beta   90.00
_cell.angle_gamma   90.00
#
_symmetry.space_group_name_H-M   'P 1'
#
loop_
_entity.id
_entity.type
_entity.pdbx_description
1 polymer ?
#
loop_
_entity_poly.entity_id
_entity_poly.type
_entity_poly.pdbx_seq_one_letter_code
_entity_poly.pdbx_strand_id
1 'polypeptide(L)' 'MKKVTLKNGRELLIRKATVNDVEEMAKFKMCISGESDFLSFGKGELEITPETERKSLTLKTGRITP' A
#
# COMPACT_ATOMS: atom_id res chain seq x y z
N MET A 1 -16.35 -0.58 0.76
CA MET A 1 -15.80 0.07 -0.45
C MET A 1 -16.53 1.41 -0.64
N LYS A 2 -15.81 2.48 -0.94
CA LYS A 2 -16.40 3.82 -1.15
C LYS A 2 -15.87 4.38 -2.47
N LYS A 3 -16.79 4.76 -3.37
CA LYS A 3 -16.48 5.39 -4.66
C LYS A 3 -17.03 6.81 -4.66
N VAL A 4 -16.23 7.79 -5.08
CA VAL A 4 -16.60 9.21 -5.12
C VAL A 4 -16.02 9.85 -6.37
N THR A 5 -16.79 10.69 -7.05
CA THR A 5 -16.28 11.54 -8.13
C THR A 5 -15.70 12.83 -7.53
N LEU A 6 -14.44 13.12 -7.84
CA LEU A 6 -13.74 14.32 -7.40
C LEU A 6 -14.21 15.54 -8.19
N LYS A 7 -13.94 16.75 -7.65
CA LYS A 7 -14.29 18.03 -8.31
C LYS A 7 -13.69 18.19 -9.71
N ASN A 8 -12.60 17.48 -10.01
CA ASN A 8 -11.93 17.47 -11.31
C ASN A 8 -12.45 16.37 -12.26
N GLY A 9 -13.56 15.70 -11.92
CA GLY A 9 -14.18 14.64 -12.71
C GLY A 9 -13.53 13.27 -12.60
N ARG A 10 -12.40 13.13 -11.87
CA ARG A 10 -11.75 11.82 -11.66
C ARG A 10 -12.48 10.99 -10.62
N GLU A 11 -12.36 9.67 -10.72
CA GLU A 11 -12.96 8.74 -9.75
C GLU A 11 -11.97 8.38 -8.64
N LEU A 12 -12.41 8.47 -7.39
CA LEU A 12 -11.69 8.01 -6.20
C LEU A 12 -12.34 6.72 -5.69
N LEU A 13 -11.53 5.68 -5.50
CA LEU A 13 -11.93 4.42 -4.88
C LEU A 13 -11.15 4.20 -3.58
N ILE A 14 -11.86 4.10 -2.46
CA ILE A 14 -11.29 3.72 -1.16
C ILE A 14 -11.84 2.34 -0.79
N ARG A 15 -10.95 1.36 -0.71
CA ARG A 15 -11.29 -0.02 -0.32
C ARG A 15 -10.14 -0.64 0.47
N LYS A 16 -10.43 -1.79 1.10
CA LYS A 16 -9.39 -2.61 1.70
C LYS A 16 -8.45 -3.11 0.59
N ALA A 17 -7.15 -3.05 0.86
CA ALA A 17 -6.14 -3.60 -0.04
C ALA A 17 -6.24 -5.12 -0.11
N THR A 18 -5.92 -5.67 -1.27
CA THR A 18 -5.94 -7.10 -1.60
C THR A 18 -4.58 -7.51 -2.15
N VAL A 19 -4.34 -8.81 -2.28
CA VAL A 19 -3.09 -9.33 -2.85
C VAL A 19 -2.82 -8.87 -4.27
N ASN A 20 -3.83 -8.43 -5.02
CA ASN A 20 -3.66 -7.91 -6.38
C ASN A 20 -3.12 -6.48 -6.39
N ASP A 21 -3.09 -5.79 -5.25
CA ASP A 21 -2.62 -4.41 -5.13
C ASP A 21 -1.14 -4.30 -4.77
N VAL A 22 -0.49 -5.42 -4.45
CA VAL A 22 0.87 -5.45 -3.88
C VAL A 22 1.91 -4.77 -4.76
N GLU A 23 1.76 -4.86 -6.08
CA GLU A 23 2.69 -4.26 -7.03
C GLU A 23 2.57 -2.73 -7.02
N GLU A 24 1.35 -2.21 -7.16
CA GLU A 24 1.09 -0.77 -7.15
C GLU A 24 1.38 -0.14 -5.78
N MET A 25 1.12 -0.88 -4.70
CA MET A 25 1.48 -0.47 -3.34
C MET A 25 3.00 -0.34 -3.17
N ALA A 26 3.77 -1.33 -3.65
CA ALA A 26 5.23 -1.28 -3.59
C ALA A 26 5.78 -0.09 -4.39
N LYS A 27 5.29 0.14 -5.62
CA LYS A 27 5.67 1.30 -6.44
C LYS A 27 5.38 2.62 -5.74
N PHE A 28 4.19 2.77 -5.16
CA PHE A 28 3.81 3.98 -4.43
C PHE A 28 4.74 4.24 -3.24
N LYS A 29 4.99 3.23 -2.41
CA LYS A 29 5.88 3.33 -1.25
C LYS A 29 7.31 3.68 -1.65
N MET A 30 7.82 3.08 -2.73
CA MET A 30 9.14 3.39 -3.26
C MET A 30 9.22 4.85 -3.74
N CYS A 31 8.18 5.37 -4.40
CA CYS A 31 8.10 6.77 -4.80
C CYS A 31 8.22 7.71 -3.59
N ILE A 32 7.36 7.53 -2.58
CA ILE A 32 7.32 8.45 -1.43
C ILE A 32 8.51 8.31 -0.48
N SER A 33 9.23 7.17 -0.50
CA SER A 33 10.38 6.90 0.38
C SER A 33 11.53 7.88 0.23
N GLY A 34 11.62 8.60 -0.90
CA GLY A 34 12.62 9.64 -1.13
C GLY A 34 12.05 11.07 -1.09
N GLU A 35 10.75 11.23 -0.85
CA GLU A 35 10.06 12.53 -0.92
C GLU A 35 9.69 13.11 0.45
N SER A 36 9.81 12.33 1.54
CA SER A 36 9.35 12.75 2.87
C SER A 36 10.25 12.26 3.99
N ASP A 37 10.74 13.19 4.81
CA ASP A 37 11.47 12.91 6.07
C ASP A 37 10.55 12.46 7.22
N PHE A 38 9.22 12.50 7.02
CA PHE A 38 8.24 12.10 8.04
C PHE A 38 7.90 10.61 8.01
N LEU A 39 8.46 9.86 7.07
CA LEU A 39 8.37 8.41 7.08
C LEU A 39 9.42 7.85 8.02
N SER A 40 9.06 6.82 8.80
CA SER A 40 10.02 6.09 9.64
C SER A 40 11.00 5.23 8.82
N PHE A 41 11.05 5.42 7.50
CA PHE A 41 11.90 4.72 6.56
C PHE A 41 12.29 5.64 5.40
N GLY A 42 13.54 5.53 4.97
CA GLY A 42 14.04 6.19 3.76
C GLY A 42 14.15 5.25 2.57
N LYS A 43 14.59 5.81 1.43
CA LYS A 43 14.90 5.03 0.22
C LYS A 43 15.98 4.00 0.51
N GLY A 44 15.64 2.71 0.35
CA GLY A 44 16.57 1.59 0.57
C GLY A 44 16.65 1.09 2.01
N GLU A 45 16.02 1.78 2.97
CA GLU A 45 16.02 1.40 4.39
C GLU A 45 15.01 0.28 4.70
N LEU A 46 14.00 0.11 3.85
CA LEU A 46 13.04 -1.00 3.91
C LEU A 46 13.02 -1.75 2.57
N GLU A 47 12.90 -3.06 2.66
CA GLU A 47 12.67 -3.91 1.49
C GLU A 47 11.21 -3.78 1.01
N ILE A 48 10.98 -2.80 0.16
CA ILE A 48 9.67 -2.50 -0.43
C ILE A 48 9.51 -3.34 -1.71
N THR A 49 9.15 -4.60 -1.56
CA THR A 49 8.88 -5.53 -2.69
C THR A 49 7.43 -6.01 -2.67
N PRO A 50 6.87 -6.41 -3.84
CA PRO A 50 5.52 -7.00 -3.89
C PRO A 50 5.36 -8.22 -2.96
N GLU A 51 6.42 -8.99 -2.76
CA GLU A 51 6.43 -10.16 -1.88
C GLU A 51 6.32 -9.77 -0.40
N THR A 52 7.07 -8.75 0.03
CA THR A 52 7.00 -8.22 1.40
C THR A 52 5.65 -7.56 1.68
N GLU A 53 5.09 -6.86 0.69
CA GLU A 53 3.72 -6.33 0.77
C GLU A 53 2.67 -7.43 0.86
N ARG A 54 2.82 -8.51 0.08
CA ARG A 54 1.95 -9.69 0.13
C ARG A 54 1.96 -10.33 1.51
N LYS A 55 3.14 -10.55 2.10
CA LYS A 55 3.28 -11.06 3.48
C LYS A 55 2.55 -10.17 4.48
N SER A 56 2.70 -8.85 4.35
CA SER A 56 2.06 -7.85 5.23
C SER A 56 0.52 -7.88 5.15
N LEU A 57 -0.05 -8.15 3.97
CA LEU A 57 -1.50 -8.30 3.77
C LEU A 57 -2.03 -9.65 4.27
N THR A 58 -1.27 -10.73 4.06
CA THR A 58 -1.61 -12.08 4.54
C THR A 58 -1.57 -12.14 6.07
N LEU A 59 -0.55 -11.57 6.71
CA LEU A 59 -0.44 -11.48 8.18
C LEU A 59 -1.59 -10.69 8.81
N LYS A 60 -2.06 -9.61 8.16
CA LYS A 60 -3.21 -8.82 8.62
C LYS A 60 -4.57 -9.50 8.42
N THR A 61 -4.63 -10.54 7.59
CA THR A 61 -5.84 -11.33 7.33
C THR A 61 -5.88 -12.60 8.18
N GLY A 62 -4.77 -12.95 8.85
CA GLY A 62 -4.59 -14.14 9.68
C GLY A 62 -4.77 -13.95 11.19
N ARG A 63 -5.85 -13.30 11.64
CA ARG A 63 -6.49 -13.77 12.90
C ARG A 63 -7.36 -14.98 12.56
N ILE A 64 -6.72 -16.05 12.13
CA ILE A 64 -7.21 -17.40 12.38
C ILE A 64 -6.25 -17.93 13.44
N THR A 65 -6.73 -17.91 14.69
CA THR A 65 -6.13 -18.64 15.79
C THR A 65 -6.00 -20.12 15.42
N PRO A 66 -4.98 -20.84 15.94
CA PRO A 66 -4.97 -22.30 15.86
C PRO A 66 -6.24 -22.91 16.44
#